data_AF-A0A8S9TMV8-F1
#
_entry.id   AF-A0A8S9TMV8-F1
#
_cell.length_a   1.000
_cell.length_b   1.000
_cell.length_c   1.000
_cell.angle_alpha   90.00
_cell.angle_beta   90.00
_cell.angle_gamma   90.00
#
_symmetry.space_group_name_H-M   'P 1'
#
loop_
_entity.id
_entity.type
_entity.pdbx_description
1 polymer ?
#
loop_
_entity_poly.entity_id
_entity_poly.type
_entity_poly.pdbx_seq_one_letter_code
_entity_poly.pdbx_strand_id
1 'polypeptide(L)'
;MSLPMPQELQVLLTVKVGKPYTNCRTPYGAPIVFEFMPTDGLAVLYARIGNQLAEDVTWDADAPILIKPSANISQVNYVALPSSQDEFSNSIDRLWKQAARRKHGQADFQLELYIYVQRRITNPGIRRATEARVEASAAAIREVLEREGSSSTYGPAAQRYWAISHARQPEGTPIEPPTSASFAQLQRIDAMHSDISATLDSNGSSPSHQFVRVACRLNGGIIHLELDVAELHRAVGMPSYDLFPPFRPDLEAIGPTENVSDTDHVEQAGE
;
A
#
# COMPACT_ATOMS: atom_id res chain seq x y z
N MET A 1 -27.47 3.41 -47.76
CA MET A 1 -26.31 3.70 -48.61
C MET A 1 -25.12 3.96 -47.69
N SER A 2 -23.97 3.31 -47.87
CA SER A 2 -22.76 3.65 -47.10
C SER A 2 -22.00 4.75 -47.80
N LEU A 3 -21.58 5.76 -47.07
CA LEU A 3 -20.65 6.79 -47.54
C LEU A 3 -19.29 6.13 -47.88
N PRO A 4 -18.55 6.67 -48.86
CA PRO A 4 -17.17 6.25 -49.09
C PRO A 4 -16.34 6.50 -47.83
N MET A 5 -15.35 5.63 -47.57
CA MET A 5 -14.44 5.82 -46.43
C MET A 5 -13.68 7.14 -46.63
N PRO A 6 -13.61 8.01 -45.61
CA PRO A 6 -12.84 9.24 -45.69
C PRO A 6 -11.34 8.92 -45.86
N GLN A 7 -10.61 9.83 -46.50
CA GLN A 7 -9.14 9.73 -46.58
C GLN A 7 -8.50 9.88 -45.20
N GLU A 8 -9.09 10.71 -44.32
CA GLU A 8 -8.63 10.96 -42.97
C GLU A 8 -9.67 10.48 -41.95
N LEU A 9 -9.24 9.62 -41.02
CA LEU A 9 -10.07 9.15 -39.91
C LEU A 9 -9.61 9.81 -38.62
N GLN A 10 -10.57 10.24 -37.80
CA GLN A 10 -10.29 10.63 -36.43
C GLN A 10 -10.10 9.37 -35.58
N VAL A 11 -8.95 9.27 -34.93
CA VAL A 11 -8.58 8.17 -34.04
C VAL A 11 -8.74 8.62 -32.60
N LEU A 12 -9.46 7.83 -31.81
CA LEU A 12 -9.59 8.00 -30.37
C LEU A 12 -8.77 6.90 -29.68
N LEU A 13 -7.57 7.23 -29.24
CA LEU A 13 -6.67 6.31 -28.55
C LEU A 13 -6.89 6.35 -27.04
N THR A 14 -7.33 5.23 -26.48
CA THR A 14 -7.41 5.02 -25.03
C THR A 14 -6.22 4.20 -24.56
N VAL A 15 -5.39 4.81 -23.71
CA VAL A 15 -4.23 4.16 -23.10
C VAL A 15 -4.63 3.57 -21.74
N LYS A 16 -4.29 2.31 -21.47
CA LYS A 16 -4.58 1.63 -20.20
C LYS A 16 -3.33 1.09 -19.54
N VAL A 17 -3.27 1.18 -18.22
CA VAL A 17 -2.15 0.63 -17.44
C VAL A 17 -2.41 -0.84 -17.11
N GLY A 18 -1.49 -1.73 -17.51
CA GLY A 18 -1.52 -3.15 -17.17
C GLY A 18 -1.38 -4.08 -18.37
N LYS A 19 -2.03 -5.24 -18.31
CA LYS A 19 -1.94 -6.29 -19.36
C LYS A 19 -3.21 -6.34 -20.22
N PRO A 20 -3.08 -6.59 -21.54
CA PRO A 20 -4.23 -6.76 -22.42
C PRO A 20 -5.12 -7.92 -21.96
N TYR A 21 -6.41 -7.86 -22.30
CA TYR A 21 -7.45 -8.86 -21.98
C TYR A 21 -7.73 -9.10 -20.48
N THR A 22 -7.06 -8.39 -19.58
CA THR A 22 -7.37 -8.43 -18.14
C THR A 22 -8.36 -7.32 -17.77
N ASN A 23 -8.96 -7.39 -16.57
CA ASN A 23 -9.88 -6.37 -16.04
C ASN A 23 -9.14 -5.08 -15.63
N CYS A 24 -8.30 -4.52 -16.50
CA CYS A 24 -7.67 -3.22 -16.30
C CYS A 24 -8.72 -2.12 -16.48
N ARG A 25 -9.12 -1.51 -15.36
CA ARG A 25 -10.06 -0.40 -15.34
C ARG A 25 -9.38 0.96 -15.33
N THR A 26 -8.06 1.01 -15.13
CA THR A 26 -7.32 2.26 -14.94
C THR A 26 -6.89 2.87 -16.29
N PRO A 27 -7.55 3.93 -16.79
CA PRO A 27 -7.04 4.67 -17.93
C PRO A 27 -5.76 5.40 -17.54
N TYR A 28 -4.86 5.54 -18.50
CA TYR A 28 -3.71 6.43 -18.40
C TYR A 28 -4.11 7.76 -19.04
N GLY A 29 -4.40 8.76 -18.20
CA GLY A 29 -4.77 10.10 -18.65
C GLY A 29 -6.10 10.16 -19.41
N ALA A 30 -6.28 11.26 -20.13
CA ALA A 30 -7.40 11.44 -21.05
C ALA A 30 -7.13 10.71 -22.38
N PRO A 31 -8.18 10.28 -23.11
CA PRO A 31 -8.02 9.73 -24.45
C PRO A 31 -7.29 10.71 -25.37
N ILE A 32 -6.34 10.19 -26.14
CA ILE A 32 -5.56 10.97 -27.11
C ILE A 32 -6.30 10.94 -28.44
N VAL A 33 -6.54 12.11 -29.02
CA VAL A 33 -7.23 12.24 -30.31
C VAL A 33 -6.22 12.69 -31.35
N PHE A 34 -6.13 11.96 -32.47
CA PHE A 34 -5.29 12.33 -33.60
C PHE A 34 -5.91 11.87 -34.91
N GLU A 35 -5.52 12.50 -36.02
CA GLU A 35 -5.97 12.11 -37.36
C GLU A 35 -5.07 11.01 -37.93
N PHE A 36 -5.61 10.12 -38.75
CA PHE A 36 -4.83 9.05 -39.38
C PHE A 36 -5.38 8.72 -40.76
N MET A 37 -4.49 8.56 -41.75
CA MET A 37 -4.86 8.10 -43.07
C MET A 37 -4.70 6.59 -43.16
N PRO A 38 -5.78 5.81 -43.43
CA PRO A 38 -5.70 4.35 -43.53
C PRO A 38 -4.71 3.84 -44.59
N THR A 39 -4.43 4.66 -45.60
CA THR A 39 -3.46 4.38 -46.67
C THR A 39 -2.01 4.41 -46.19
N ASP A 40 -1.70 5.12 -45.10
CA ASP A 40 -0.33 5.21 -44.54
C ASP A 40 0.12 3.87 -43.93
N GLY A 41 -0.85 3.02 -43.57
CA GLY A 41 -0.64 1.67 -43.09
C GLY A 41 -0.24 1.52 -41.63
N LEU A 42 -0.08 0.25 -41.23
CA LEU A 42 0.04 -0.15 -39.84
C LEU A 42 1.32 0.40 -39.18
N ALA A 43 2.44 0.40 -39.89
CA ALA A 43 3.72 0.88 -39.36
C ALA A 43 3.67 2.37 -38.96
N VAL A 44 3.00 3.20 -39.77
CA VAL A 44 2.81 4.62 -39.48
C VAL A 44 1.89 4.81 -38.27
N LEU A 45 0.86 3.96 -38.12
CA LEU A 45 0.00 3.99 -36.94
C LEU A 45 0.78 3.68 -35.66
N TYR A 46 1.60 2.63 -35.66
CA TYR A 46 2.46 2.28 -34.51
C TYR A 46 3.42 3.42 -34.17
N ALA A 47 4.11 4.00 -35.16
CA ALA A 47 5.02 5.12 -34.94
C ALA A 47 4.30 6.35 -34.38
N ARG A 48 3.12 6.68 -34.91
CA ARG A 48 2.32 7.81 -34.45
C ARG A 48 1.82 7.62 -33.03
N ILE A 49 1.37 6.41 -32.67
CA ILE A 49 0.99 6.07 -31.29
C ILE A 49 2.21 6.19 -30.36
N GLY A 50 3.35 5.62 -30.74
CA GLY A 50 4.58 5.67 -29.94
C GLY A 50 5.01 7.11 -29.62
N ASN A 51 4.94 8.02 -30.59
CA ASN A 51 5.28 9.43 -30.43
C ASN A 51 4.31 10.21 -29.52
N GLN A 52 3.10 9.71 -29.30
CA GLN A 52 2.08 10.35 -28.44
C GLN A 52 2.16 9.88 -26.98
N LEU A 53 2.98 8.85 -26.70
CA LEU A 53 3.13 8.32 -25.34
C LEU A 53 4.12 9.14 -24.53
N ALA A 54 3.79 9.33 -23.26
CA ALA A 54 4.66 10.00 -22.31
C ALA A 54 5.88 9.14 -21.94
N GLU A 55 6.96 9.81 -21.55
CA GLU A 55 8.24 9.16 -21.21
C GLU A 55 8.20 8.29 -19.96
N ASP A 56 7.21 8.48 -19.07
CA ASP A 56 7.01 7.71 -17.84
C ASP A 56 6.31 6.36 -18.07
N VAL A 57 6.08 6.01 -19.33
CA VAL A 57 5.37 4.81 -19.75
C VAL A 57 6.18 4.04 -20.78
N THR A 58 6.18 2.72 -20.67
CA THR A 58 6.74 1.81 -21.67
C THR A 58 5.60 1.12 -22.41
N TRP A 59 5.63 1.19 -23.73
CA TRP A 59 4.79 0.40 -24.63
C TRP A 59 5.69 -0.55 -25.41
N ASP A 60 5.33 -1.84 -25.38
CA ASP A 60 6.06 -2.89 -26.08
C ASP A 60 5.76 -2.81 -27.58
N ALA A 61 6.79 -2.95 -28.43
CA ALA A 61 6.63 -2.90 -29.88
C ALA A 61 5.76 -4.04 -30.41
N ASP A 62 5.79 -5.20 -29.73
CA ASP A 62 4.99 -6.37 -30.07
C ASP A 62 3.60 -6.36 -29.42
N ALA A 63 3.26 -5.30 -28.66
CA ALA A 63 1.95 -5.22 -28.02
C ALA A 63 0.83 -5.06 -29.06
N PRO A 64 -0.30 -5.77 -28.89
CA PRO A 64 -1.42 -5.66 -29.79
C PRO A 64 -2.14 -4.32 -29.59
N ILE A 65 -2.43 -3.63 -30.70
CA ILE A 65 -3.40 -2.55 -30.72
C ILE A 65 -4.79 -3.19 -30.80
N LEU A 66 -5.66 -2.90 -29.84
CA LEU A 66 -6.99 -3.48 -29.78
C LEU A 66 -8.05 -2.51 -30.33
N ILE A 67 -9.01 -3.06 -31.06
CA ILE A 67 -10.20 -2.36 -31.54
C ILE A 67 -11.45 -2.91 -30.88
N LYS A 68 -12.46 -2.05 -30.75
CA LYS A 68 -13.78 -2.42 -30.26
C LYS A 68 -14.74 -2.64 -31.44
N PRO A 69 -15.18 -3.88 -31.71
CA PRO A 69 -16.00 -4.18 -32.89
C PRO A 69 -17.40 -3.55 -32.84
N SER A 70 -17.99 -3.47 -31.65
CA SER A 70 -19.35 -2.96 -31.47
C SER A 70 -19.54 -2.18 -30.16
N ALA A 71 -20.59 -1.35 -30.11
CA ALA A 71 -21.00 -0.69 -28.88
C ALA A 71 -21.38 -1.76 -27.83
N ASN A 72 -20.89 -1.59 -26.60
CA ASN A 72 -21.13 -2.45 -25.43
C ASN A 72 -20.41 -3.82 -25.38
N ILE A 73 -19.37 -4.04 -26.20
CA ILE A 73 -18.49 -5.19 -26.04
C ILE A 73 -17.59 -5.05 -24.79
N SER A 74 -17.45 -6.15 -24.03
CA SER A 74 -16.51 -6.24 -22.91
C SER A 74 -15.06 -6.26 -23.38
N GLN A 75 -14.13 -5.82 -22.53
CA GLN A 75 -12.70 -5.70 -22.89
C GLN A 75 -12.05 -7.03 -23.30
N VAL A 76 -12.55 -8.15 -22.77
CA VAL A 76 -12.09 -9.51 -23.11
C VAL A 76 -12.35 -9.84 -24.58
N ASN A 77 -13.39 -9.23 -25.17
CA ASN A 77 -13.80 -9.46 -26.55
C ASN A 77 -13.31 -8.36 -27.51
N TYR A 78 -12.32 -7.55 -27.09
CA TYR A 78 -11.64 -6.66 -28.01
C TYR A 78 -10.80 -7.47 -28.99
N VAL A 79 -10.71 -7.00 -30.23
CA VAL A 79 -10.02 -7.70 -31.32
C VAL A 79 -8.70 -7.00 -31.58
N ALA A 80 -7.60 -7.74 -31.66
CA ALA A 80 -6.32 -7.18 -32.04
C ALA A 80 -6.32 -6.80 -33.53
N LEU A 81 -5.67 -5.67 -33.85
CA LEU A 81 -5.37 -5.36 -35.24
C LEU A 81 -4.45 -6.44 -35.82
N PRO A 82 -4.74 -6.93 -37.02
CA PRO A 82 -3.90 -7.93 -37.67
C PRO A 82 -2.55 -7.33 -38.05
N SER A 83 -1.49 -8.16 -38.01
CA SER A 83 -0.13 -7.75 -38.36
C SER A 83 0.07 -7.49 -39.86
N SER A 84 -0.82 -8.02 -40.71
CA SER A 84 -0.76 -7.86 -42.17
C SER A 84 -1.48 -6.60 -42.65
N GLN A 85 -0.86 -5.85 -43.56
CA GLN A 85 -1.39 -4.60 -44.12
C GLN A 85 -2.73 -4.77 -44.86
N ASP A 86 -2.90 -5.88 -45.58
CA ASP A 86 -4.14 -6.16 -46.32
C ASP A 86 -5.28 -6.48 -45.35
N GLU A 87 -4.99 -7.25 -44.29
CA GLU A 87 -5.96 -7.57 -43.25
C GLU A 87 -6.32 -6.35 -42.41
N PHE A 88 -5.36 -5.45 -42.18
CA PHE A 88 -5.57 -4.18 -41.50
C PHE A 88 -6.57 -3.31 -42.28
N SER A 89 -6.32 -3.10 -43.57
CA SER A 89 -7.19 -2.30 -44.45
C SER A 89 -8.61 -2.89 -44.50
N ASN A 90 -8.72 -4.22 -44.61
CA ASN A 90 -9.99 -4.93 -44.55
C ASN A 90 -10.70 -4.78 -43.19
N SER A 91 -9.96 -4.72 -42.10
CA SER A 91 -10.51 -4.54 -40.75
C SER A 91 -11.07 -3.13 -40.55
N ILE A 92 -10.36 -2.10 -41.03
CA ILE A 92 -10.84 -0.72 -40.99
C ILE A 92 -12.08 -0.55 -41.88
N ASP A 93 -12.09 -1.12 -43.09
CA ASP A 93 -13.27 -1.08 -43.98
C ASP A 93 -14.50 -1.77 -43.36
N ARG A 94 -14.29 -2.90 -42.66
CA ARG A 94 -15.36 -3.57 -41.90
C ARG A 94 -15.90 -2.69 -40.78
N LEU A 95 -15.04 -2.02 -40.02
CA LEU A 95 -15.45 -1.09 -38.96
C LEU A 95 -16.25 0.09 -39.55
N TRP A 96 -15.79 0.65 -40.67
CA TRP A 96 -16.47 1.73 -41.39
C TRP A 96 -17.87 1.32 -41.87
N LYS A 97 -18.00 0.12 -42.44
CA LYS A 97 -19.30 -0.44 -42.88
C LYS A 97 -20.21 -0.73 -41.69
N GLN A 98 -19.66 -1.15 -40.55
CA GLN A 98 -20.42 -1.35 -39.32
C GLN A 98 -20.90 -0.02 -38.71
N ALA A 99 -20.12 1.05 -38.83
CA ALA A 99 -20.50 2.39 -38.38
C ALA A 99 -21.77 2.90 -39.08
N ALA A 100 -21.97 2.54 -40.36
CA ALA A 100 -23.20 2.86 -41.10
C ALA A 100 -24.48 2.32 -40.45
N ARG A 101 -24.36 1.29 -39.59
CA ARG A 101 -25.49 0.67 -38.89
C ARG A 101 -25.74 1.29 -37.51
N ARG A 102 -24.92 2.24 -37.07
CA ARG A 102 -25.05 2.90 -35.75
C ARG A 102 -26.05 4.06 -35.81
N LYS A 103 -26.61 4.44 -34.65
CA LYS A 103 -27.66 5.46 -34.50
C LYS A 103 -27.27 6.84 -35.05
N HIS A 104 -26.00 7.24 -34.90
CA HIS A 104 -25.46 8.50 -35.42
C HIS A 104 -24.76 8.33 -36.79
N GLY A 105 -24.84 7.12 -37.36
CA GLY A 105 -24.29 6.78 -38.68
C GLY A 105 -22.77 6.90 -38.79
N GLN A 106 -22.32 7.08 -40.03
CA GLN A 106 -20.90 7.26 -40.39
C GLN A 106 -20.37 8.68 -40.16
N ALA A 107 -21.25 9.66 -39.93
CA ALA A 107 -20.87 11.06 -39.78
C ALA A 107 -20.11 11.34 -38.47
N ASP A 108 -20.33 10.51 -37.45
CA ASP A 108 -19.70 10.60 -36.12
C ASP A 108 -18.74 9.42 -35.87
N PHE A 109 -18.18 8.86 -36.94
CA PHE A 109 -17.30 7.70 -36.82
C PHE A 109 -15.91 8.13 -36.34
N GLN A 110 -15.53 7.65 -35.16
CA GLN A 110 -14.17 7.67 -34.65
C GLN A 110 -13.62 6.26 -34.58
N LEU A 111 -12.36 6.08 -34.97
CA LEU A 111 -11.64 4.84 -34.81
C LEU A 111 -11.16 4.71 -33.36
N GLU A 112 -11.92 4.00 -32.53
CA GLU A 112 -11.57 3.73 -31.14
C GLU A 112 -10.47 2.66 -31.06
N LEU A 113 -9.27 3.08 -30.62
CA LEU A 113 -8.12 2.20 -30.38
C LEU A 113 -7.83 2.09 -28.89
N TYR A 114 -7.39 0.90 -28.47
CA TYR A 114 -7.00 0.61 -27.10
C TYR A 114 -5.61 -0.01 -27.07
N ILE A 115 -4.72 0.56 -26.29
CA ILE A 115 -3.39 0.00 -26.05
C ILE A 115 -3.16 -0.20 -24.55
N TYR A 116 -2.25 -1.13 -24.24
CA TYR A 116 -1.88 -1.46 -22.87
C TYR A 116 -0.41 -1.15 -22.66
N VAL A 117 -0.14 -0.42 -21.60
CA VAL A 117 1.19 0.11 -21.30
C VAL A 117 1.57 -0.19 -19.85
N GLN A 118 2.87 -0.19 -19.59
CA GLN A 118 3.40 -0.34 -18.24
C GLN A 118 3.97 1.00 -17.79
N ARG A 119 3.66 1.42 -16.56
CA ARG A 119 4.35 2.57 -15.98
C ARG A 119 5.81 2.21 -15.76
N ARG A 120 6.72 3.05 -16.23
CA ARG A 120 8.10 3.02 -15.77
C ARG A 120 8.07 3.36 -14.28
N ILE A 121 8.58 2.45 -13.46
CA ILE A 121 8.70 2.68 -12.02
C ILE A 121 9.89 3.64 -11.85
N THR A 122 9.67 4.92 -12.09
CA THR A 122 10.73 5.95 -12.01
C THR A 122 10.93 6.41 -10.57
N ASN A 123 9.93 6.22 -9.71
CA ASN A 123 10.03 6.41 -8.28
C ASN A 123 9.38 5.22 -7.57
N PRO A 124 10.14 4.38 -6.87
CA PRO A 124 9.55 3.49 -5.88
C PRO A 124 9.00 4.38 -4.76
N GLY A 125 7.75 4.80 -4.88
CA GLY A 125 7.07 5.60 -3.87
C GLY A 125 7.08 4.89 -2.51
N ILE A 126 6.71 5.64 -1.46
CA ILE A 126 6.60 5.15 -0.09
C ILE A 126 5.76 3.87 -0.09
N ARG A 127 6.37 2.76 0.30
CA ARG A 127 5.69 1.46 0.37
C ARG A 127 5.03 1.29 1.73
N ARG A 128 4.00 0.43 1.79
CA ARG A 128 3.39 0.06 3.08
C ARG A 128 4.41 -0.74 3.91
N ALA A 129 4.54 -0.39 5.19
CA ALA A 129 5.25 -1.19 6.19
C ALA A 129 4.35 -2.35 6.61
N THR A 130 4.30 -3.41 5.80
CA THR A 130 3.63 -4.66 6.17
C THR A 130 4.48 -5.42 7.19
N GLU A 131 3.85 -6.23 8.02
CA GLU A 131 4.53 -7.02 9.07
C GLU A 131 5.75 -7.79 8.54
N ALA A 132 5.59 -8.57 7.46
CA ALA A 132 6.69 -9.30 6.83
C ALA A 132 7.86 -8.40 6.39
N ARG A 133 7.60 -7.14 6.01
CA ARG A 133 8.65 -6.20 5.59
C ARG A 133 9.30 -5.50 6.78
N VAL A 134 8.53 -5.25 7.84
CA VAL A 134 9.08 -4.76 9.10
C VAL A 134 10.00 -5.83 9.70
N GLU A 135 9.60 -7.11 9.67
CA GLU A 135 10.43 -8.22 10.15
C GLU A 135 11.72 -8.37 9.32
N ALA A 136 11.62 -8.36 7.99
CA ALA A 136 12.79 -8.40 7.12
C ALA A 136 13.73 -7.20 7.34
N SER A 137 13.16 -6.01 7.53
CA SER A 137 13.93 -4.80 7.84
C SER A 137 14.60 -4.89 9.22
N ALA A 138 13.89 -5.38 10.23
CA ALA A 138 14.43 -5.59 11.57
C ALA A 138 15.59 -6.61 11.58
N ALA A 139 15.46 -7.70 10.83
CA ALA A 139 16.53 -8.68 10.66
C ALA A 139 17.77 -8.07 10.00
N ALA A 140 17.58 -7.30 8.91
CA ALA A 140 18.68 -6.65 8.21
C ALA A 140 19.38 -5.58 9.08
N ILE A 141 18.61 -4.80 9.85
CA ILE A 141 19.15 -3.83 10.82
C ILE A 141 19.95 -4.55 11.90
N ARG A 142 19.45 -5.67 12.44
CA ARG A 142 20.15 -6.44 13.47
C ARG A 142 21.50 -6.95 12.96
N GLU A 143 21.55 -7.47 11.75
CA GLU A 143 22.80 -7.93 11.12
C GLU A 143 23.81 -6.78 10.96
N VAL A 144 23.36 -5.58 10.56
CA VAL A 144 24.21 -4.39 10.47
C VAL A 144 24.74 -3.98 11.85
N LEU A 145 23.87 -3.96 12.86
CA LEU A 145 24.26 -3.59 14.22
C LEU A 145 25.23 -4.59 14.87
N GLU A 146 25.06 -5.88 14.59
CA GLU A 146 25.99 -6.93 15.02
C GLU A 146 27.35 -6.77 14.33
N ARG A 147 27.37 -6.47 13.03
CA ARG A 147 28.60 -6.24 12.26
C ARG A 147 29.38 -5.02 12.74
N GLU A 148 28.68 -3.94 13.12
CA GLU A 148 29.28 -2.68 13.58
C GLU A 148 29.61 -2.69 15.08
N GLY A 149 29.16 -3.69 15.84
CA GLY A 149 29.31 -3.73 17.29
C GLY A 149 28.41 -2.75 18.05
N SER A 150 27.43 -2.15 17.36
CA SER A 150 26.51 -1.12 17.89
C SER A 150 25.18 -1.69 18.39
N SER A 151 25.09 -3.01 18.57
CA SER A 151 23.85 -3.70 18.99
C SER A 151 23.25 -3.15 20.31
N SER A 152 24.09 -2.65 21.23
CA SER A 152 23.66 -2.01 22.47
C SER A 152 23.39 -0.50 22.37
N THR A 153 23.69 0.13 21.24
CA THR A 153 23.61 1.60 21.09
C THR A 153 22.16 2.10 20.95
N TYR A 154 21.30 1.29 20.34
CA TYR A 154 19.90 1.64 20.11
C TYR A 154 19.01 0.70 20.91
N GLY A 155 18.12 1.27 21.73
CA GLY A 155 17.17 0.45 22.49
C GLY A 155 16.00 -0.05 21.64
N PRO A 156 15.10 -0.84 22.26
CA PRO A 156 14.02 -1.53 21.56
C PRO A 156 13.06 -0.59 20.80
N ALA A 157 12.75 0.59 21.37
CA ALA A 157 11.80 1.50 20.75
C ALA A 157 12.39 2.19 19.52
N ALA A 158 13.64 2.63 19.60
CA ALA A 158 14.39 3.19 18.48
C ALA A 158 14.56 2.15 17.34
N GLN A 159 14.93 0.91 17.68
CA GLN A 159 15.08 -0.17 16.68
C GLN A 159 13.75 -0.49 15.97
N ARG A 160 12.63 -0.58 16.70
CA ARG A 160 11.30 -0.79 16.10
C ARG A 160 10.92 0.34 15.13
N TYR A 161 11.15 1.59 15.52
CA TYR A 161 10.89 2.74 14.65
C TYR A 161 11.77 2.74 13.40
N TRP A 162 13.05 2.37 13.55
CA TRP A 162 13.97 2.25 12.43
C TRP A 162 13.49 1.18 11.44
N ALA A 163 13.13 -0.01 11.93
CA ALA A 163 12.59 -1.09 11.08
C ALA A 163 11.33 -0.66 10.33
N ILE A 164 10.40 0.04 10.98
CA ILE A 164 9.19 0.55 10.33
C ILE A 164 9.53 1.60 9.27
N SER A 165 10.47 2.50 9.57
CA SER A 165 10.87 3.58 8.67
C SER A 165 11.57 3.02 7.42
N HIS A 166 12.46 2.05 7.61
CA HIS A 166 13.20 1.40 6.53
C HIS A 166 12.30 0.45 5.73
N ALA A 167 11.33 -0.24 6.34
CA ALA A 167 10.34 -1.04 5.62
C ALA A 167 9.48 -0.23 4.64
N ARG A 168 9.35 1.09 4.83
CA ARG A 168 8.66 1.97 3.88
C ARG A 168 9.52 2.35 2.68
N GLN A 169 10.83 2.16 2.78
CA GLN A 169 11.78 2.50 1.74
C GLN A 169 11.76 1.49 0.58
N PRO A 170 12.26 1.92 -0.59
CA PRO A 170 12.56 1.04 -1.72
C PRO A 170 13.59 -0.04 -1.37
N GLU A 171 13.56 -1.12 -2.13
CA GLU A 171 14.56 -2.18 -2.04
C GLU A 171 15.92 -1.67 -2.54
N GLY A 172 17.01 -2.01 -1.84
CA GLY A 172 18.35 -1.49 -2.12
C GLY A 172 18.68 -0.17 -1.41
N THR A 173 17.76 0.39 -0.61
CA THR A 173 18.05 1.59 0.21
C THR A 173 19.08 1.24 1.30
N PRO A 174 20.17 2.02 1.46
CA PRO A 174 21.13 1.84 2.53
C PRO A 174 20.45 1.77 3.91
N ILE A 175 20.93 0.86 4.75
CA ILE A 175 20.43 0.69 6.12
C ILE A 175 21.18 1.68 7.00
N GLU A 176 20.61 2.88 7.15
CA GLU A 176 21.16 3.95 7.98
C GLU A 176 20.15 4.34 9.06
N PRO A 177 20.62 4.75 10.26
CA PRO A 177 19.76 5.19 11.34
C PRO A 177 18.96 6.44 10.93
N PRO A 178 17.65 6.52 11.21
CA PRO A 178 16.85 7.68 10.87
C PRO A 178 17.34 8.95 11.58
N THR A 179 17.28 10.10 10.92
CA THR A 179 17.65 11.41 11.51
C THR A 179 16.45 12.21 12.02
N SER A 180 15.28 11.56 12.15
CA SER A 180 14.04 12.24 12.54
C SER A 180 14.02 12.59 14.03
N ALA A 181 13.32 13.68 14.38
CA ALA A 181 13.13 14.08 15.78
C ALA A 181 12.46 12.97 16.62
N SER A 182 11.53 12.21 16.02
CA SER A 182 10.90 11.05 16.67
C SER A 182 11.91 9.96 17.01
N PHE A 183 12.87 9.68 16.13
CA PHE A 183 13.91 8.69 16.41
C PHE A 183 14.80 9.14 17.58
N ALA A 184 15.21 10.40 17.63
CA ALA A 184 15.97 10.95 18.75
C ALA A 184 15.19 10.92 20.08
N GLN A 185 13.88 11.18 20.04
CA GLN A 185 13.01 11.05 21.21
C GLN A 185 12.93 9.60 21.69
N LEU A 186 12.78 8.63 20.78
CA LEU A 186 12.72 7.21 21.13
C LEU A 186 14.05 6.71 21.71
N GLN A 187 15.19 7.16 21.18
CA GLN A 187 16.49 6.88 21.82
C GLN A 187 16.57 7.41 23.24
N ARG A 188 16.03 8.61 23.50
CA ARG A 188 16.00 9.19 24.85
C ARG A 188 15.09 8.38 25.79
N ILE A 189 13.95 7.90 25.29
CA ILE A 189 13.04 7.02 26.04
C ILE A 189 13.74 5.70 26.36
N ASP A 190 14.43 5.10 25.38
CA ASP A 190 15.20 3.88 25.58
C ASP A 190 16.31 4.05 26.62
N ALA A 191 17.02 5.18 26.61
CA ALA A 191 18.04 5.50 27.61
C ALA A 191 17.43 5.63 29.02
N MET A 192 16.32 6.37 29.15
CA MET A 192 15.58 6.46 30.42
C MET A 192 15.11 5.09 30.90
N HIS A 193 14.64 4.23 29.99
CA HIS A 193 14.22 2.88 30.31
C HIS A 193 15.38 2.04 30.85
N SER A 194 16.55 2.09 30.20
CA SER A 194 17.75 1.39 30.67
C SER A 194 18.19 1.86 32.06
N ASP A 195 18.15 3.17 32.32
CA ASP A 195 18.52 3.72 33.63
C ASP A 195 17.56 3.24 34.73
N ILE A 196 16.24 3.26 34.45
CA ILE A 196 15.21 2.81 35.40
C ILE A 196 15.34 1.31 35.67
N SER A 197 15.48 0.48 34.63
CA SER A 197 15.70 -0.96 34.80
C SER A 197 16.94 -1.25 35.65
N ALA A 198 18.06 -0.56 35.38
CA ALA A 198 19.27 -0.70 36.19
C ALA A 198 19.03 -0.31 37.66
N THR A 199 18.25 0.75 37.94
CA THR A 199 17.91 1.12 39.31
C THR A 199 17.04 0.09 40.02
N LEU A 200 16.04 -0.48 39.34
CA LEU A 200 15.15 -1.52 39.88
C LEU A 200 15.93 -2.81 40.21
N ASP A 201 16.81 -3.22 39.31
CA ASP A 201 17.68 -4.39 39.51
C ASP A 201 18.66 -4.17 40.67
N SER A 202 19.23 -2.96 40.79
CA SER A 202 20.15 -2.59 41.88
C SER A 202 19.48 -2.50 43.26
N ASN A 203 18.20 -2.14 43.31
CA ASN A 203 17.42 -2.06 44.54
C ASN A 203 16.84 -3.42 44.99
N GLY A 204 17.17 -4.51 44.30
CA GLY A 204 16.81 -5.86 44.72
C GLY A 204 15.30 -6.08 44.82
N SER A 205 14.49 -5.40 44.01
CA SER A 205 13.06 -5.64 43.90
C SER A 205 12.79 -6.94 43.12
N SER A 206 13.18 -8.06 43.72
CA SER A 206 12.42 -9.28 43.54
C SER A 206 10.95 -8.99 43.92
N PRO A 207 9.95 -9.65 43.33
CA PRO A 207 8.53 -9.55 43.74
C PRO A 207 8.27 -10.12 45.15
N SER A 208 9.30 -10.24 46.00
CA SER A 208 9.22 -10.65 47.38
C SER A 208 8.78 -9.47 48.25
N HIS A 209 7.46 -9.38 48.44
CA HIS A 209 6.82 -8.87 49.66
C HIS A 209 7.46 -7.59 50.23
N GLN A 210 7.23 -6.46 49.56
CA GLN A 210 7.53 -5.16 50.16
C GLN A 210 6.53 -4.94 51.30
N PHE A 211 6.99 -4.96 52.55
CA PHE A 211 6.17 -4.57 53.70
C PHE A 211 6.10 -3.04 53.79
N VAL A 212 4.90 -2.50 53.98
CA VAL A 212 4.65 -1.05 54.15
C VAL A 212 4.03 -0.81 55.52
N ARG A 213 4.47 0.28 56.17
CA ARG A 213 3.98 0.68 57.48
C ARG A 213 2.69 1.49 57.37
N VAL A 214 1.58 0.92 57.81
CA VAL A 214 0.24 1.52 57.72
C VAL A 214 -0.25 1.92 59.11
N ALA A 215 -0.82 3.12 59.23
CA ALA A 215 -1.45 3.59 60.46
C ALA A 215 -2.90 3.09 60.55
N CYS A 216 -3.19 2.26 61.54
CA CYS A 216 -4.50 1.66 61.78
C CYS A 216 -5.10 2.19 63.08
N ARG A 217 -6.40 2.50 63.09
CA ARG A 217 -7.10 2.93 64.30
C ARG A 217 -7.70 1.72 65.02
N LEU A 218 -7.19 1.39 66.21
CA LEU A 218 -7.66 0.29 67.04
C LEU A 218 -8.03 0.80 68.43
N ASN A 219 -9.25 0.54 68.89
CA ASN A 219 -9.75 0.94 70.23
C ASN A 219 -9.55 2.44 70.55
N GLY A 220 -9.65 3.31 69.54
CA GLY A 220 -9.47 4.77 69.70
C GLY A 220 -8.02 5.27 69.66
N GLY A 221 -7.03 4.38 69.62
CA GLY A 221 -5.61 4.72 69.40
C GLY A 221 -5.16 4.47 67.96
N ILE A 222 -4.11 5.16 67.52
CA ILE A 222 -3.44 4.89 66.23
C ILE A 222 -2.25 3.97 66.48
N ILE A 223 -2.20 2.84 65.78
CA ILE A 223 -1.13 1.86 65.84
C ILE A 223 -0.54 1.72 64.43
N HIS A 224 0.78 1.62 64.33
CA HIS A 224 1.45 1.36 63.06
C HIS A 224 1.73 -0.13 62.89
N LEU A 225 1.17 -0.74 61.85
CA LEU A 225 1.39 -2.15 61.49
C LEU A 225 2.23 -2.23 60.22
N GLU A 226 3.10 -3.23 60.13
CA GLU A 226 3.78 -3.58 58.88
C GLU A 226 2.94 -4.63 58.16
N LEU A 227 2.46 -4.27 56.96
CA LEU A 227 1.59 -5.10 56.16
C LEU A 227 2.26 -5.40 54.83
N ASP A 228 2.07 -6.63 54.34
CA ASP A 228 2.48 -7.00 53.00
C ASP A 228 1.65 -6.25 51.95
N VAL A 229 2.31 -5.65 50.95
CA VAL A 229 1.64 -4.85 49.91
C VAL A 229 0.69 -5.68 49.04
N ALA A 230 1.02 -6.93 48.73
CA ALA A 230 0.17 -7.78 47.90
C ALA A 230 -1.11 -8.19 48.66
N GLU A 231 -0.99 -8.50 49.95
CA GLU A 231 -2.17 -8.76 50.79
C GLU A 231 -3.04 -7.52 50.99
N LEU A 232 -2.41 -6.34 51.15
CA LEU A 232 -3.12 -5.06 51.26
C LEU A 232 -3.88 -4.73 49.97
N HIS A 233 -3.26 -4.91 48.80
CA HIS A 233 -3.92 -4.72 47.50
C HIS A 233 -5.13 -5.65 47.37
N ARG A 234 -4.97 -6.94 47.70
CA ARG A 234 -6.08 -7.91 47.68
C ARG A 234 -7.22 -7.50 48.61
N ALA A 235 -6.90 -7.01 49.82
CA ALA A 235 -7.90 -6.61 50.80
C ALA A 235 -8.71 -5.37 50.39
N VAL A 236 -8.07 -4.42 49.70
CA VAL A 236 -8.69 -3.16 49.23
C VAL A 236 -9.31 -3.31 47.83
N GLY A 237 -9.17 -4.46 47.18
CA GLY A 237 -9.66 -4.71 45.83
C GLY A 237 -8.84 -4.02 44.74
N MET A 238 -7.58 -3.70 45.02
CA MET A 238 -6.64 -3.15 44.05
C MET A 238 -5.96 -4.26 43.24
N PRO A 239 -5.57 -3.99 41.98
CA PRO A 239 -4.81 -4.97 41.19
C PRO A 239 -3.47 -5.33 41.83
N SER A 240 -2.97 -6.53 41.53
CA SER A 240 -1.67 -7.02 41.98
C SER A 240 -0.49 -6.35 41.27
N TYR A 241 -0.75 -5.59 40.22
CA TYR A 241 0.22 -4.75 39.52
C TYR A 241 0.12 -3.30 40.00
N ASP A 242 1.23 -2.58 39.95
CA ASP A 242 1.25 -1.14 40.22
C ASP A 242 0.35 -0.41 39.22
N LEU A 243 -0.47 0.52 39.71
CA LEU A 243 -1.35 1.36 38.89
C LEU A 243 -0.61 2.53 38.23
N PHE A 244 0.48 2.95 38.86
CA PHE A 244 1.39 3.97 38.35
C PHE A 244 2.80 3.41 38.30
N PRO A 245 3.00 2.29 37.58
CA PRO A 245 4.34 1.81 37.40
C PRO A 245 5.10 2.93 36.69
N PRO A 246 6.41 3.14 36.97
CA PRO A 246 7.20 4.12 36.23
C PRO A 246 7.11 3.86 34.72
N PHE A 247 6.74 2.64 34.31
CA PHE A 247 6.41 2.26 32.95
C PHE A 247 5.29 1.20 32.88
N ARG A 248 4.36 1.32 31.92
CA ARG A 248 3.39 0.24 31.63
C ARG A 248 4.05 -0.81 30.74
N PRO A 249 4.12 -2.09 31.14
CA PRO A 249 4.61 -3.14 30.25
C PRO A 249 3.82 -3.15 28.94
N ASP A 250 4.45 -3.63 27.85
CA ASP A 250 3.74 -3.98 26.62
C ASP A 250 2.62 -4.95 27.04
N LEU A 251 1.38 -4.47 27.05
CA LEU A 251 0.23 -5.33 27.28
C LEU A 251 0.24 -6.32 26.11
N GLU A 252 0.25 -7.62 26.42
CA GLU A 252 -0.11 -8.61 25.41
C GLU A 252 -1.43 -8.13 24.80
N ALA A 253 -1.41 -7.92 23.49
CA ALA A 253 -2.61 -7.50 22.78
C ALA A 253 -3.60 -8.65 22.85
N ILE A 254 -4.43 -8.67 23.90
CA ILE A 254 -5.68 -9.43 23.95
C ILE A 254 -6.69 -8.67 23.06
N GLY A 255 -6.28 -8.37 21.82
CA GLY A 255 -7.21 -8.05 20.77
C GLY A 255 -7.96 -9.32 20.41
N PRO A 256 -9.24 -9.26 20.05
CA PRO A 256 -9.93 -10.44 19.55
C PRO A 256 -9.17 -10.97 18.33
N THR A 257 -8.68 -12.21 18.43
CA THR A 257 -7.99 -12.91 17.34
C THR A 257 -8.91 -13.13 16.15
N GLU A 258 -10.21 -13.14 16.41
CA GLU A 258 -11.27 -13.31 15.43
C GLU A 258 -11.95 -11.97 15.14
N ASN A 259 -12.19 -11.72 13.85
CA ASN A 259 -12.88 -10.53 13.40
C ASN A 259 -14.31 -10.56 13.94
N VAL A 260 -14.68 -9.60 14.78
CA VAL A 260 -16.04 -9.53 15.34
C VAL A 260 -16.98 -9.10 14.23
N SER A 261 -17.97 -9.94 13.91
CA SER A 261 -18.99 -9.62 12.91
C SER A 261 -19.76 -8.37 13.34
N ASP A 262 -19.82 -7.38 12.45
CA ASP A 262 -20.56 -6.14 12.64
C ASP A 262 -22.07 -6.42 12.56
N THR A 263 -22.69 -6.67 13.71
CA THR A 263 -24.12 -6.96 13.83
C THR A 263 -25.00 -5.71 13.90
N ASP A 264 -24.41 -4.52 14.06
CA ASP A 264 -25.15 -3.27 14.22
C ASP A 264 -25.44 -2.57 12.88
N HIS A 265 -24.78 -3.01 11.80
CA HIS A 265 -24.96 -2.51 10.43
C HIS A 265 -25.60 -3.52 9.47
N VAL A 266 -26.35 -4.49 9.99
CA VAL A 266 -27.16 -5.36 9.13
C VAL A 266 -28.28 -4.51 8.53
N GLU A 267 -28.12 -4.13 7.25
CA GLU A 267 -29.19 -3.51 6.47
C GLU A 267 -30.44 -4.37 6.59
N GLN A 268 -31.47 -3.82 7.23
CA GLN A 268 -32.79 -4.39 7.28
C GLN A 268 -33.37 -4.30 5.85
N ALA A 269 -33.06 -5.30 5.02
CA ALA A 269 -33.72 -5.50 3.74
C ALA A 269 -35.19 -5.83 4.04
N GLY A 270 -36.06 -4.89 3.71
CA GLY A 270 -37.50 -5.01 3.92
C GLY A 270 -38.14 -6.11 3.08
N GLU A 271 -39.10 -6.79 3.69
CA GLU A 271 -40.30 -7.34 3.06
C GLU A 271 -41.53 -6.68 3.65
#